data_AF-A0A1R3HNN5-F1
#
_entry.id   AF-A0A1R3HNN5-F1
#
_cell.length_a   1.000
_cell.length_b   1.000
_cell.length_c   1.000
_cell.angle_alpha   90.00
_cell.angle_beta   90.00
_cell.angle_gamma   90.00
#
_symmetry.space_group_name_H-M   'P 1'
#
loop_
_entity.id
_entity.type
_entity.pdbx_description
1 polymer ?
#
loop_
_entity_poly.entity_id
_entity_poly.type
_entity_poly.pdbx_seq_one_letter_code
_entity_poly.pdbx_strand_id
1 'polypeptide(L)'
;MARPRSLRSWVEEKVIQLVKYIYHAKYDDKELKEVIKAMVGDRKLRQTLTNVIIPSFDVKLLQPKVFSTLKASRDDLEDAPLLDVCLSTSAAPLYLPLHIFETKSANGGSREFNMTDGGVAANNPTLLAISEVSKEMGLDIGKASDQCLNSKGSSKLLVLSLGTGSTKRHNNLQVTNSNWGPYEWLLQGLHIGSIPIVDVLMTANDAIADIYLSDLFQATSFKDNYLRIQTDTLTMTEAAMDNSSTDHLENLEKIGNELLTKPVSTVNLATGLLEATHNGAVTNEAALKKFAKRLVDERRRRRQAQRST
;
A
#
# COMPACT_ATOMS: atom_id res chain seq x y z
N MET A 1 19.51 -13.37 42.80
CA MET A 1 18.22 -14.09 42.76
C MET A 1 17.09 -13.08 42.55
N ALA A 2 16.57 -12.98 41.33
CA ALA A 2 15.42 -12.12 41.05
C ALA A 2 14.14 -12.76 41.63
N ARG A 3 13.35 -12.01 42.40
CA ARG A 3 12.07 -12.47 42.93
C ARG A 3 11.12 -12.80 41.76
N PRO A 4 10.36 -13.91 41.81
CA PRO A 4 9.39 -14.21 40.76
C PRO A 4 8.33 -13.11 40.72
N ARG A 5 8.09 -12.53 39.53
CA ARG A 5 6.99 -11.57 39.31
C ARG A 5 5.67 -12.26 39.69
N SER A 6 4.89 -11.62 40.57
CA SER A 6 3.61 -12.18 41.00
C SER A 6 2.62 -12.23 39.82
N LEU A 7 1.77 -13.25 39.77
CA LEU A 7 0.72 -13.37 38.74
C LEU A 7 -0.14 -12.09 38.66
N ARG A 8 -0.41 -11.45 39.80
CA ARG A 8 -1.09 -10.15 39.88
C ARG A 8 -0.36 -9.03 39.13
N SER A 9 0.94 -8.85 39.38
CA SER A 9 1.73 -7.83 38.67
C SER A 9 1.81 -8.06 37.17
N TRP A 10 1.81 -9.32 36.71
CA TRP A 10 1.76 -9.65 35.28
C TRP A 10 0.39 -9.36 34.66
N VAL A 11 -0.70 -9.69 35.36
CA VAL A 11 -2.07 -9.36 34.92
C VAL A 11 -2.28 -7.84 34.88
N GLU A 12 -1.85 -7.11 35.91
CA GLU A 12 -1.94 -5.64 35.95
C GLU A 12 -1.16 -4.99 34.80
N GLU A 13 0.06 -5.47 34.52
CA GLU A 13 0.87 -4.98 33.39
C GLU A 13 0.18 -5.23 32.04
N LYS A 14 -0.45 -6.41 31.86
CA LYS A 14 -1.22 -6.73 30.65
C LYS A 14 -2.51 -5.93 30.52
N VAL A 15 -3.23 -5.68 31.62
CA VAL A 15 -4.44 -4.86 31.63
C VAL A 15 -4.09 -3.39 31.35
N ILE A 16 -3.02 -2.86 31.93
CA ILE A 16 -2.54 -1.49 31.65
C ILE A 16 -2.12 -1.36 30.18
N GLN A 17 -1.42 -2.35 29.62
CA GLN A 17 -1.08 -2.36 28.20
C GLN A 17 -2.34 -2.39 27.32
N LEU A 18 -3.31 -3.26 27.64
CA LEU A 18 -4.58 -3.33 26.92
C LEU A 18 -5.35 -2.00 26.98
N VAL A 19 -5.41 -1.37 28.16
CA VAL A 19 -6.03 -0.05 28.35
C VAL A 19 -5.27 1.02 27.55
N LYS A 20 -3.94 1.02 27.53
CA LYS A 20 -3.15 1.95 26.71
C LYS A 20 -3.42 1.79 25.21
N TYR A 21 -3.47 0.56 24.71
CA TYR A 21 -3.84 0.27 23.31
C TYR A 21 -5.25 0.74 22.94
N ILE A 22 -6.17 0.79 23.91
CA ILE A 22 -7.54 1.28 23.71
C ILE A 22 -7.58 2.82 23.62
N TYR A 23 -6.72 3.53 24.35
CA TYR A 23 -6.79 4.99 24.46
C TYR A 23 -5.74 5.75 23.63
N HIS A 24 -4.65 5.11 23.19
CA HIS A 24 -3.56 5.76 22.49
C HIS A 24 -3.00 4.88 21.36
N ALA A 25 -2.45 5.53 20.33
CA ALA A 25 -1.65 4.84 19.33
C ALA A 25 -0.43 4.16 19.99
N LYS A 26 0.05 3.08 19.39
CA LYS A 26 1.22 2.32 19.87
C LYS A 26 2.48 3.18 19.92
N TYR A 27 2.61 4.12 18.98
CA TYR A 27 3.75 5.02 18.82
C TYR A 27 3.30 6.48 18.73
N ASP A 28 4.16 7.41 19.15
CA ASP A 28 4.04 8.81 18.73
C ASP A 28 4.75 9.01 17.38
N ASP A 29 4.49 10.11 16.69
CA ASP A 29 4.96 10.37 15.33
C ASP A 29 6.13 11.37 15.27
N LYS A 30 6.75 11.72 16.40
CA LYS A 30 7.73 12.82 16.45
C LYS A 30 8.99 12.51 15.67
N GLU A 31 9.62 11.37 15.93
CA GLU A 31 10.84 10.97 15.23
C GLU A 31 10.57 10.75 13.75
N LEU A 32 9.41 10.15 13.41
CA LEU A 32 8.98 9.96 12.03
C LEU A 32 8.86 11.31 11.31
N LYS A 33 8.21 12.29 11.94
CA LYS A 33 8.06 13.65 11.42
C LYS A 33 9.40 14.33 11.19
N GLU A 34 10.33 14.25 12.13
CA GLU A 34 11.66 14.85 11.97
C GLU A 34 12.46 14.20 10.83
N VAL A 35 12.42 12.88 10.71
CA VAL A 35 13.09 12.15 9.61
C VAL A 35 12.48 12.53 8.26
N ILE A 36 11.15 12.51 8.12
CA ILE A 36 10.48 12.88 6.87
C ILE A 36 10.81 14.34 6.53
N LYS A 37 10.75 15.25 7.50
CA LYS A 37 11.05 16.67 7.30
C LYS A 37 12.49 16.88 6.83
N ALA A 38 13.46 16.16 7.40
CA ALA A 38 14.84 16.20 6.96
C ALA A 38 15.00 15.71 5.50
N MET A 39 14.19 14.74 5.06
CA MET A 39 14.23 14.22 3.69
C MET A 39 13.55 15.12 2.65
N VAL A 40 12.37 15.66 2.97
CA VAL A 40 11.54 16.40 1.99
C VAL A 40 11.67 17.91 2.08
N GLY A 41 12.13 18.44 3.23
CA GLY A 41 12.20 19.87 3.51
C GLY A 41 10.82 20.55 3.45
N ASP A 42 10.80 21.80 3.01
CA ASP A 42 9.56 22.59 2.87
C ASP A 42 8.87 22.40 1.50
N ARG A 43 9.21 21.33 0.78
CA ARG A 43 8.66 21.09 -0.55
C ARG A 43 7.18 20.74 -0.48
N LYS A 44 6.44 21.19 -1.48
CA LYS A 44 5.03 20.88 -1.68
C LYS A 44 4.80 19.85 -2.78
N LEU A 45 3.59 19.31 -2.81
CA LEU A 45 3.19 18.24 -3.72
C LEU A 45 3.36 18.60 -5.20
N ARG A 46 3.11 19.86 -5.61
CA ARG A 46 3.32 20.29 -7.00
C ARG A 46 4.79 20.31 -7.44
N GLN A 47 5.73 20.26 -6.49
CA GLN A 47 7.16 20.35 -6.75
C GLN A 47 7.82 18.97 -6.96
N THR A 48 7.04 17.89 -7.04
CA THR A 48 7.57 16.55 -7.32
C THR A 48 8.10 16.44 -8.76
N LEU A 49 9.20 15.68 -8.95
CA LEU A 49 9.86 15.52 -10.26
C LEU A 49 9.04 14.70 -11.27
N THR A 50 8.13 13.88 -10.77
CA THR A 50 7.16 13.10 -11.54
C THR A 50 5.79 13.27 -10.92
N ASN A 51 4.75 12.92 -11.68
CA ASN A 51 3.41 12.82 -11.14
C ASN A 51 3.39 11.70 -10.08
N VAL A 52 2.97 12.04 -8.88
CA VAL A 52 2.73 11.09 -7.79
C VAL A 52 1.25 11.03 -7.46
N ILE A 53 0.83 9.89 -6.95
CA ILE A 53 -0.51 9.61 -6.44
C ILE A 53 -0.32 8.90 -5.11
N ILE A 54 -0.71 9.55 -4.02
CA ILE A 54 -0.50 9.06 -2.66
C ILE A 54 -1.88 8.98 -1.97
N PRO A 55 -2.40 7.77 -1.70
CA PRO A 55 -3.68 7.60 -1.03
C PRO A 55 -3.58 7.91 0.46
N SER A 56 -4.70 8.33 1.03
CA SER A 56 -4.94 8.51 2.46
C SER A 56 -6.46 8.47 2.68
N PHE A 57 -6.92 8.54 3.91
CA PHE A 57 -8.36 8.54 4.21
C PHE A 57 -8.70 9.67 5.18
N ASP A 58 -9.68 10.51 4.83
CA ASP A 58 -10.14 11.57 5.71
C ASP A 58 -11.25 11.04 6.63
N VAL A 59 -10.97 10.96 7.93
CA VAL A 59 -11.88 10.35 8.90
C VAL A 59 -13.09 11.21 9.22
N LYS A 60 -13.01 12.53 8.98
CA LYS A 60 -14.12 13.46 9.22
C LYS A 60 -15.08 13.47 8.04
N LEU A 61 -14.54 13.40 6.82
CA LEU A 61 -15.33 13.33 5.59
C LEU A 61 -15.79 11.90 5.27
N LEU A 62 -15.18 10.88 5.88
CA LEU A 62 -15.39 9.47 5.56
C LEU A 62 -15.18 9.17 4.07
N GLN A 63 -14.12 9.74 3.50
CA GLN A 63 -13.80 9.63 2.08
C GLN A 63 -12.31 9.35 1.86
N PRO A 64 -11.95 8.52 0.87
CA PRO A 64 -10.59 8.44 0.37
C PRO A 64 -10.09 9.82 -0.08
N LYS A 65 -8.89 10.18 0.35
CA LYS A 65 -8.15 11.33 -0.16
C LYS A 65 -7.01 10.83 -1.03
N VAL A 66 -6.85 11.44 -2.19
CA VAL A 66 -5.76 11.14 -3.10
C VAL A 66 -4.94 12.40 -3.31
N PHE A 67 -3.78 12.46 -2.68
CA PHE A 67 -2.80 13.50 -2.94
C PHE A 67 -2.17 13.24 -4.31
N SER A 68 -2.39 14.15 -5.26
CA SER A 68 -1.92 14.02 -6.65
C SER A 68 -1.20 15.29 -7.09
N THR A 69 -0.03 15.14 -7.73
CA THR A 69 0.70 16.27 -8.33
C THR A 69 -0.17 17.04 -9.31
N LEU A 70 -1.00 16.35 -10.08
CA LEU A 70 -1.86 16.97 -11.09
C LEU A 70 -3.00 17.77 -10.45
N LYS A 71 -3.56 17.31 -9.33
CA LYS A 71 -4.54 18.07 -8.55
C LYS A 71 -3.90 19.29 -7.91
N ALA A 72 -2.75 19.12 -7.26
CA ALA A 72 -1.96 20.21 -6.65
C ALA A 72 -1.51 21.27 -7.66
N SER A 73 -1.31 20.90 -8.93
CA SER A 73 -0.96 21.85 -9.99
C SER A 73 -2.13 22.72 -10.43
N ARG A 74 -3.38 22.34 -10.12
CA ARG A 74 -4.62 23.03 -10.53
C ARG A 74 -5.31 23.76 -9.39
N ASP A 75 -5.14 23.28 -8.15
CA ASP A 75 -5.78 23.82 -6.95
C ASP A 75 -4.76 23.96 -5.82
N ASP A 76 -4.58 25.18 -5.33
CA ASP A 76 -3.66 25.46 -4.22
C ASP A 76 -4.07 24.77 -2.91
N LEU A 77 -5.36 24.49 -2.72
CA LEU A 77 -5.84 23.73 -1.56
C LEU A 77 -5.45 22.24 -1.62
N GLU A 78 -5.13 21.74 -2.81
CA GLU A 78 -4.65 20.37 -3.05
C GLU A 78 -3.11 20.28 -2.94
N ASP A 79 -2.40 21.42 -2.95
CA ASP A 79 -0.95 21.50 -2.87
C ASP A 79 -0.42 21.50 -1.43
N ALA A 80 -0.63 20.37 -0.77
CA ALA A 80 -0.14 20.12 0.59
C ALA A 80 1.40 20.02 0.65
N PRO A 81 2.03 20.40 1.79
CA PRO A 81 3.43 20.09 2.06
C PRO A 81 3.69 18.58 1.97
N LEU A 82 4.82 18.16 1.40
CA LEU A 82 5.17 16.74 1.30
C LEU A 82 5.29 16.07 2.66
N LEU A 83 5.72 16.81 3.69
CA LEU A 83 5.74 16.34 5.06
C LEU A 83 4.35 15.85 5.51
N ASP A 84 3.32 16.68 5.30
CA ASP A 84 1.95 16.36 5.69
C ASP A 84 1.37 15.21 4.86
N VAL A 85 1.69 15.15 3.57
CA VAL A 85 1.27 14.05 2.70
C VAL A 85 1.88 12.71 3.16
N CYS A 86 3.17 12.70 3.48
CA CYS A 86 3.87 11.51 3.97
C CYS A 86 3.33 11.06 5.35
N LEU A 87 3.14 11.99 6.29
CA LEU A 87 2.55 11.65 7.60
C LEU A 87 1.11 11.12 7.44
N SER A 88 0.31 11.74 6.58
CA SER A 88 -1.07 11.31 6.29
C SER A 88 -1.15 9.88 5.78
N THR A 89 -0.34 9.52 4.78
CA THR A 89 -0.39 8.17 4.21
C THR A 89 0.18 7.10 5.14
N SER A 90 1.00 7.47 6.13
CA SER A 90 1.64 6.54 7.07
C SER A 90 0.94 6.43 8.41
N ALA A 91 -0.11 7.23 8.67
CA ALA A 91 -0.83 7.28 9.94
C ALA A 91 -1.73 6.05 10.17
N ALA A 92 -1.11 4.88 10.24
CA ALA A 92 -1.75 3.56 10.40
C ALA A 92 -2.60 3.52 11.67
N PRO A 93 -3.91 3.21 11.57
CA PRO A 93 -4.77 3.06 12.73
C PRO A 93 -4.13 2.13 13.77
N LEU A 94 -4.19 2.52 15.04
CA LEU A 94 -3.61 1.83 16.21
C LEU A 94 -2.08 1.91 16.33
N TYR A 95 -1.36 2.18 15.25
CA TYR A 95 0.10 2.30 15.27
C TYR A 95 0.54 3.74 15.49
N LEU A 96 -0.01 4.67 14.71
CA LEU A 96 0.36 6.09 14.70
C LEU A 96 -0.87 6.96 14.94
N PRO A 97 -0.69 8.18 15.48
CA PRO A 97 -1.77 9.13 15.67
C PRO A 97 -2.34 9.60 14.32
N LEU A 98 -3.60 10.06 14.35
CA LEU A 98 -4.23 10.74 13.22
C LEU A 98 -3.45 12.01 12.87
N HIS A 99 -3.15 12.22 11.58
CA HIS A 99 -2.45 13.43 11.13
C HIS A 99 -3.45 14.53 10.77
N ILE A 100 -3.38 15.67 11.43
CA ILE A 100 -4.28 16.80 11.21
C ILE A 100 -3.48 18.00 10.73
N PHE A 101 -3.88 18.58 9.61
CA PHE A 101 -3.25 19.78 9.06
C PHE A 101 -4.23 20.60 8.22
N GLU A 102 -3.80 21.79 7.80
CA GLU A 102 -4.61 22.70 6.98
C GLU A 102 -3.78 23.20 5.79
N THR A 103 -4.40 23.26 4.61
CA THR A 103 -3.85 24.02 3.47
C THR A 103 -4.59 25.34 3.32
N LYS A 104 -3.88 26.34 2.80
CA LYS A 104 -4.41 27.69 2.55
C LYS A 104 -4.14 28.07 1.10
N SER A 105 -5.15 28.63 0.46
CA SER A 105 -5.05 29.22 -0.87
C SER A 105 -4.70 30.71 -0.77
N ALA A 106 -4.04 31.24 -1.80
CA ALA A 106 -3.76 32.67 -1.92
C ALA A 106 -5.03 33.54 -1.87
N ASN A 107 -6.18 32.98 -2.27
CA ASN A 107 -7.47 33.68 -2.29
C ASN A 107 -8.20 33.67 -0.94
N GLY A 108 -7.54 33.23 0.14
CA GLY A 108 -8.09 33.21 1.49
C GLY A 108 -8.93 31.98 1.84
N GLY A 109 -9.10 31.04 0.90
CA GLY A 109 -9.71 29.74 1.20
C GLY A 109 -8.78 28.87 2.05
N SER A 110 -9.36 28.04 2.91
CA SER A 110 -8.61 27.02 3.65
C SER A 110 -9.32 25.68 3.64
N ARG A 111 -8.54 24.62 3.83
CA ARG A 111 -9.06 23.26 3.89
C ARG A 111 -8.36 22.48 4.98
N GLU A 112 -9.14 22.00 5.93
CA GLU A 112 -8.71 21.09 6.98
C GLU A 112 -8.65 19.65 6.45
N PHE A 113 -7.67 18.90 6.91
CA PHE A 113 -7.45 17.49 6.59
C PHE A 113 -7.33 16.71 7.89
N ASN A 114 -8.12 15.63 8.02
CA ASN A 114 -8.14 14.76 9.20
C ASN A 114 -7.75 13.34 8.77
N MET A 115 -6.45 13.09 8.62
CA MET A 115 -5.94 12.03 7.77
C MET A 115 -5.46 10.79 8.55
N THR A 116 -5.82 9.62 8.03
CA THR A 116 -5.23 8.33 8.40
C THR A 116 -4.65 7.62 7.16
N ASP A 117 -4.00 6.50 7.40
CA ASP A 117 -3.22 5.73 6.44
C ASP A 117 -3.92 5.44 5.11
N GLY A 118 -3.12 5.43 4.04
CA GLY A 118 -3.55 5.09 2.69
C GLY A 118 -4.11 3.68 2.55
N GLY A 119 -3.64 2.73 3.35
CA GLY A 119 -4.10 1.34 3.40
C GLY A 119 -5.58 1.20 3.73
N VAL A 120 -6.13 2.14 4.52
CA VAL A 120 -7.58 2.21 4.80
C VAL A 120 -8.38 2.41 3.52
N ALA A 121 -7.85 3.23 2.59
CA ALA A 121 -8.49 3.52 1.32
C ALA A 121 -8.09 2.54 0.21
N ALA A 122 -6.79 2.32 0.01
CA ALA A 122 -6.21 1.55 -1.08
C ALA A 122 -4.86 0.94 -0.65
N ASN A 123 -4.92 -0.20 0.03
CA ASN A 123 -3.73 -0.96 0.46
C ASN A 123 -2.89 -1.45 -0.75
N ASN A 124 -3.53 -1.65 -1.89
CA ASN A 124 -2.90 -1.81 -3.19
C ASN A 124 -3.30 -0.66 -4.10
N PRO A 125 -2.51 0.42 -4.20
CA PRO A 125 -2.90 1.63 -4.93
C PRO A 125 -2.82 1.47 -6.46
N THR A 126 -2.48 0.29 -6.98
CA THR A 126 -2.28 0.08 -8.43
C THR A 126 -3.53 0.42 -9.23
N LEU A 127 -4.70 -0.07 -8.80
CA LEU A 127 -5.97 0.21 -9.49
C LEU A 127 -6.34 1.70 -9.39
N LEU A 128 -6.09 2.31 -8.22
CA LEU A 128 -6.29 3.74 -8.01
C LEU A 128 -5.41 4.57 -8.96
N ALA A 129 -4.13 4.20 -9.09
CA ALA A 129 -3.18 4.86 -9.97
C ALA A 129 -3.59 4.74 -11.44
N ILE A 130 -4.02 3.55 -11.88
CA ILE A 130 -4.56 3.34 -13.23
C ILE A 130 -5.79 4.22 -13.46
N SER A 131 -6.72 4.28 -12.51
CA SER A 131 -7.93 5.10 -12.61
C SER A 131 -7.61 6.59 -12.79
N GLU A 132 -6.72 7.14 -11.96
CA GLU A 132 -6.31 8.54 -12.04
C GLU A 132 -5.57 8.84 -13.36
N VAL A 133 -4.61 8.00 -13.74
CA VAL A 133 -3.89 8.15 -15.03
C VAL A 133 -4.85 8.08 -16.21
N SER A 134 -5.87 7.23 -16.14
CA SER A 134 -6.88 7.10 -17.20
C SER A 134 -7.73 8.35 -17.34
N LYS A 135 -8.18 8.92 -16.20
CA LYS A 135 -8.93 10.18 -16.19
C LYS A 135 -8.11 11.31 -16.81
N GLU A 136 -6.83 11.40 -16.43
CA GLU A 136 -5.90 12.45 -16.88
C GLU A 136 -5.53 12.32 -18.37
N MET A 137 -5.46 11.09 -18.87
CA MET A 137 -5.15 10.81 -20.28
C MET A 137 -6.41 10.69 -21.17
N GLY A 138 -7.61 10.86 -20.61
CA GLY A 138 -8.87 10.65 -21.32
C GLY A 138 -9.03 9.21 -21.86
N LEU A 139 -8.46 8.21 -21.16
CA LEU A 139 -8.58 6.81 -21.54
C LEU A 139 -9.92 6.24 -21.03
N ASP A 140 -10.74 5.74 -21.95
CA ASP A 140 -11.96 4.98 -21.64
C ASP A 140 -11.57 3.57 -21.14
N ILE A 141 -11.22 3.44 -19.85
CA ILE A 141 -10.97 2.14 -19.20
C ILE A 141 -12.26 1.54 -18.59
N GLY A 142 -13.33 2.34 -18.46
CA GLY A 142 -14.50 2.00 -17.64
C GLY A 142 -15.89 1.98 -18.32
N LYS A 143 -16.02 2.11 -19.65
CA LYS A 143 -17.33 1.92 -20.31
C LYS A 143 -17.60 0.43 -20.54
N ALA A 144 -17.91 -0.27 -19.47
CA ALA A 144 -18.42 -1.63 -19.48
C ALA A 144 -19.90 -1.66 -19.91
N SER A 145 -20.18 -1.23 -21.14
CA SER A 145 -21.45 -1.50 -21.81
C SER A 145 -21.16 -2.05 -23.21
N ASP A 146 -21.29 -3.37 -23.33
CA ASP A 146 -21.64 -4.14 -24.53
C ASP A 146 -20.78 -4.07 -25.79
N GLN A 147 -19.60 -3.48 -25.74
CA GLN A 147 -18.58 -3.68 -26.77
C GLN A 147 -17.27 -3.99 -26.09
N CYS A 148 -16.70 -5.16 -26.40
CA CYS A 148 -15.38 -5.65 -26.01
C CYS A 148 -14.49 -4.52 -25.51
N LEU A 149 -14.12 -4.56 -24.20
CA LEU A 149 -13.08 -3.76 -23.56
C LEU A 149 -12.16 -3.14 -24.63
N ASN A 150 -12.46 -1.90 -25.05
CA ASN A 150 -11.80 -1.31 -26.20
C ASN A 150 -10.32 -1.14 -25.83
N SER A 151 -9.56 -2.13 -26.28
CA SER A 151 -8.22 -2.59 -25.93
C SER A 151 -7.10 -1.57 -26.22
N LYS A 152 -7.45 -0.32 -26.51
CA LYS A 152 -6.52 0.76 -26.88
C LYS A 152 -6.01 1.56 -25.68
N GLY A 153 -6.68 1.51 -24.53
CA GLY A 153 -6.25 2.20 -23.30
C GLY A 153 -5.19 1.41 -22.53
N SER A 154 -5.54 0.19 -22.10
CA SER A 154 -4.65 -0.69 -21.31
C SER A 154 -3.38 -1.12 -22.05
N SER A 155 -3.41 -1.15 -23.39
CA SER A 155 -2.23 -1.42 -24.23
C SER A 155 -1.12 -0.38 -24.11
N LYS A 156 -1.47 0.85 -23.71
CA LYS A 156 -0.53 1.97 -23.55
C LYS A 156 0.04 2.06 -22.14
N LEU A 157 -0.55 1.36 -21.18
CA LEU A 157 -0.08 1.33 -19.81
C LEU A 157 0.96 0.23 -19.65
N LEU A 158 2.04 0.57 -18.94
CA LEU A 158 3.06 -0.36 -18.50
C LEU A 158 3.17 -0.20 -16.98
N VAL A 159 2.77 -1.24 -16.24
CA VAL A 159 2.53 -1.17 -14.80
C VAL A 159 3.42 -2.17 -14.07
N LEU A 160 4.23 -1.64 -13.15
CA LEU A 160 4.97 -2.42 -12.16
C LEU A 160 4.31 -2.18 -10.81
N SER A 161 3.88 -3.25 -10.16
CA SER A 161 3.30 -3.22 -8.82
C SER A 161 4.17 -4.05 -7.88
N LEU A 162 4.58 -3.46 -6.77
CA LEU A 162 5.46 -4.07 -5.77
C LEU A 162 4.67 -4.22 -4.47
N GLY A 163 4.58 -5.45 -3.96
CA GLY A 163 3.97 -5.74 -2.67
C GLY A 163 5.02 -5.89 -1.57
N THR A 164 4.58 -5.76 -0.33
CA THR A 164 5.40 -5.89 0.89
C THR A 164 5.32 -7.29 1.51
N GLY A 165 4.78 -8.27 0.75
CA GLY A 165 4.50 -9.61 1.23
C GLY A 165 3.16 -9.74 1.97
N SER A 166 2.76 -10.98 2.23
CA SER A 166 1.59 -11.33 3.02
C SER A 166 1.79 -12.69 3.67
N THR A 167 0.95 -12.98 4.67
CA THR A 167 1.00 -14.23 5.45
C THR A 167 -0.05 -15.23 4.98
N LYS A 168 -0.67 -15.06 3.80
CA LYS A 168 -1.83 -15.86 3.36
C LYS A 168 -1.59 -17.38 3.43
N ARG A 169 -0.38 -17.87 3.12
CA ARG A 169 -0.04 -19.31 3.21
C ARG A 169 0.25 -19.80 4.62
N HIS A 170 0.65 -18.90 5.51
CA HIS A 170 0.96 -19.19 6.92
C HIS A 170 -0.04 -18.49 7.85
N ASN A 171 -1.28 -18.30 7.40
CA ASN A 171 -2.27 -17.60 8.19
C ASN A 171 -2.63 -18.45 9.40
N ASN A 172 -2.27 -17.96 10.58
CA ASN A 172 -2.50 -18.64 11.85
C ASN A 172 -3.84 -18.25 12.50
N LEU A 173 -4.70 -17.49 11.82
CA LEU A 173 -6.06 -17.23 12.28
C LEU A 173 -6.84 -18.54 12.38
N GLN A 174 -6.97 -19.07 13.59
CA GLN A 174 -7.74 -20.27 13.87
C GLN A 174 -9.21 -19.91 14.06
N VAL A 175 -10.05 -20.33 13.11
CA VAL A 175 -11.51 -20.26 13.28
C VAL A 175 -11.96 -21.45 14.13
N THR A 176 -11.89 -21.29 15.46
CA THR A 176 -12.24 -22.36 16.41
C THR A 176 -13.75 -22.48 16.66
N ASN A 177 -14.49 -21.39 16.46
CA ASN A 177 -15.94 -21.34 16.54
C ASN A 177 -16.50 -20.37 15.48
N SER A 178 -17.81 -20.48 15.19
CA SER A 178 -18.52 -19.58 14.27
C SER A 178 -19.15 -18.37 14.96
N ASN A 179 -19.17 -18.31 16.29
CA ASN A 179 -19.83 -17.28 17.08
C ASN A 179 -18.82 -16.19 17.49
N TRP A 180 -18.18 -15.56 16.51
CA TRP A 180 -17.19 -14.50 16.77
C TRP A 180 -17.86 -13.26 17.36
N GLY A 181 -17.44 -12.91 18.57
CA GLY A 181 -17.79 -11.67 19.24
C GLY A 181 -16.65 -10.65 19.19
N PRO A 182 -16.76 -9.56 19.96
CA PRO A 182 -15.72 -8.54 20.04
C PRO A 182 -14.35 -9.08 20.48
N TYR A 183 -14.30 -10.14 21.28
CA TYR A 183 -13.04 -10.77 21.69
C TYR A 183 -12.31 -11.39 20.49
N GLU A 184 -13.00 -12.21 19.69
CA GLU A 184 -12.43 -12.83 18.49
C GLU A 184 -12.04 -11.77 17.45
N TRP A 185 -12.85 -10.74 17.25
CA TRP A 185 -12.56 -9.70 16.24
C TRP A 185 -11.45 -8.74 16.62
N LEU A 186 -11.31 -8.39 17.91
CA LEU A 186 -10.42 -7.32 18.36
C LEU A 186 -9.23 -7.84 19.17
N LEU A 187 -9.38 -8.92 19.92
CA LEU A 187 -8.45 -9.28 21.01
C LEU A 187 -7.71 -10.60 20.79
N GLN A 188 -8.28 -11.58 20.07
CA GLN A 188 -7.65 -12.91 19.93
C GLN A 188 -6.26 -12.84 19.29
N GLY A 189 -6.00 -11.87 18.39
CA GLY A 189 -4.72 -11.71 17.69
C GLY A 189 -3.68 -10.88 18.45
N LEU A 190 -4.05 -10.23 19.56
CA LEU A 190 -3.16 -9.25 20.21
C LEU A 190 -1.85 -9.87 20.70
N HIS A 191 -1.87 -11.13 21.12
CA HIS A 191 -0.68 -11.85 21.59
C HIS A 191 0.36 -12.11 20.48
N ILE A 192 -0.07 -12.09 19.22
CA ILE A 192 0.78 -12.19 18.02
C ILE A 192 0.90 -10.87 17.27
N GLY A 193 0.49 -9.74 17.87
CA GLY A 193 0.61 -8.41 17.28
C GLY A 193 -0.38 -8.09 16.16
N SER A 194 -1.45 -8.87 16.04
CA SER A 194 -2.47 -8.72 15.00
C SER A 194 -3.81 -8.28 15.61
N ILE A 195 -4.58 -7.50 14.85
CA ILE A 195 -5.99 -7.23 15.16
C ILE A 195 -6.82 -7.81 14.00
N PRO A 196 -7.53 -8.93 14.21
CA PRO A 196 -8.16 -9.68 13.12
C PRO A 196 -9.08 -8.87 12.24
N ILE A 197 -9.89 -7.96 12.79
CA ILE A 197 -10.76 -7.11 11.96
C ILE A 197 -9.95 -6.20 11.03
N VAL A 198 -8.81 -5.68 11.47
CA VAL A 198 -7.92 -4.85 10.64
C VAL A 198 -7.32 -5.72 9.55
N ASP A 199 -6.77 -6.88 9.90
CA ASP A 199 -6.14 -7.79 8.93
C ASP A 199 -7.12 -8.25 7.85
N VAL A 200 -8.35 -8.61 8.24
CA VAL A 200 -9.41 -9.03 7.31
C VAL A 200 -9.78 -7.90 6.36
N LEU A 201 -10.01 -6.69 6.86
CA LEU A 201 -10.38 -5.54 6.04
C LEU A 201 -9.24 -5.12 5.09
N MET A 202 -7.99 -5.09 5.57
CA MET A 202 -6.82 -4.74 4.76
C MET A 202 -6.50 -5.81 3.71
N THR A 203 -6.63 -7.08 4.06
CA THR A 203 -6.45 -8.21 3.13
C THR A 203 -7.54 -8.23 2.07
N ALA A 204 -8.79 -7.91 2.44
CA ALA A 204 -9.87 -7.81 1.48
C ALA A 204 -9.63 -6.68 0.46
N ASN A 205 -9.14 -5.52 0.92
CA ASN A 205 -8.80 -4.38 0.05
C ASN A 205 -7.70 -4.76 -0.98
N ASP A 206 -6.60 -5.37 -0.54
CA ASP A 206 -5.53 -5.86 -1.43
C ASP A 206 -6.03 -6.94 -2.41
N ALA A 207 -6.81 -7.91 -1.92
CA ALA A 207 -7.32 -9.01 -2.74
C ALA A 207 -8.27 -8.54 -3.85
N ILE A 208 -9.18 -7.60 -3.56
CA ILE A 208 -10.10 -7.06 -4.56
C ILE A 208 -9.33 -6.30 -5.65
N ALA A 209 -8.29 -5.54 -5.28
CA ALA A 209 -7.43 -4.88 -6.26
C ALA A 209 -6.74 -5.90 -7.19
N ASP A 210 -6.19 -6.97 -6.64
CA ASP A 210 -5.56 -8.04 -7.43
C ASP A 210 -6.54 -8.77 -8.36
N ILE A 211 -7.80 -8.97 -7.94
CA ILE A 211 -8.86 -9.53 -8.78
C ILE A 211 -9.13 -8.61 -9.97
N TYR A 212 -9.40 -7.33 -9.73
CA TYR A 212 -9.68 -6.37 -10.80
C TYR A 212 -8.50 -6.16 -11.76
N LEU A 213 -7.27 -6.15 -11.23
CA LEU A 213 -6.07 -6.05 -12.06
C LEU A 213 -5.86 -7.32 -12.90
N SER A 214 -6.18 -8.48 -12.34
CA SER A 214 -6.15 -9.74 -13.08
C SER A 214 -7.17 -9.74 -14.21
N ASP A 215 -8.40 -9.30 -13.96
CA ASP A 215 -9.40 -9.16 -15.03
C ASP A 215 -8.97 -8.16 -16.10
N LEU A 216 -8.39 -7.03 -15.70
CA LEU A 216 -7.96 -5.98 -16.63
C LEU A 216 -6.79 -6.42 -17.54
N PHE A 217 -5.79 -7.13 -17.00
CA PHE A 217 -4.56 -7.45 -17.73
C PHE A 217 -4.45 -8.92 -18.17
N GLN A 218 -4.98 -9.88 -17.42
CA GLN A 218 -4.88 -11.30 -17.76
C GLN A 218 -5.95 -11.74 -18.77
N ALA A 219 -7.14 -11.12 -18.78
CA ALA A 219 -8.18 -11.39 -19.78
C ALA A 219 -7.94 -10.66 -21.13
N THR A 220 -6.88 -9.87 -21.25
CA THR A 220 -6.57 -9.08 -22.44
C THR A 220 -5.25 -9.52 -23.10
N SER A 221 -5.02 -9.12 -24.35
CA SER A 221 -3.76 -9.34 -25.08
C SER A 221 -2.54 -8.59 -24.49
N PHE A 222 -2.68 -7.94 -23.32
CA PHE A 222 -1.65 -7.12 -22.68
C PHE A 222 -1.18 -7.67 -21.34
N LYS A 223 -1.26 -8.99 -21.12
CA LYS A 223 -0.76 -9.65 -19.92
C LYS A 223 0.67 -9.24 -19.55
N ASP A 224 1.53 -9.09 -20.56
CA ASP A 224 2.92 -8.66 -20.42
C ASP A 224 3.11 -7.19 -19.96
N ASN A 225 2.05 -6.38 -19.91
CA ASN A 225 2.11 -4.98 -19.49
C ASN A 225 1.94 -4.79 -17.98
N TYR A 226 1.53 -5.82 -17.24
CA TYR A 226 1.39 -5.77 -15.79
C TYR A 226 2.34 -6.79 -15.15
N LEU A 227 3.24 -6.29 -14.31
CA LEU A 227 4.14 -7.10 -13.50
C LEU A 227 3.88 -6.81 -12.03
N ARG A 228 3.40 -7.81 -11.29
CA ARG A 228 3.27 -7.78 -9.82
C ARG A 228 4.39 -8.62 -9.21
N ILE A 229 5.19 -8.01 -8.35
CA ILE A 229 6.17 -8.71 -7.52
C ILE A 229 5.63 -8.75 -6.10
N GLN A 230 5.29 -9.95 -5.62
CA GLN A 230 4.68 -10.17 -4.31
C GLN A 230 5.06 -11.56 -3.78
N THR A 231 4.97 -11.73 -2.46
CA THR A 231 5.09 -13.03 -1.79
C THR A 231 3.93 -13.25 -0.83
N ASP A 232 3.46 -14.49 -0.71
CA ASP A 232 2.38 -14.90 0.20
C ASP A 232 2.84 -15.90 1.27
N THR A 233 4.16 -16.08 1.37
CA THR A 233 4.83 -17.04 2.24
C THR A 233 5.45 -16.42 3.48
N LEU A 234 5.22 -15.14 3.79
CA LEU A 234 5.77 -14.57 5.01
C LEU A 234 5.18 -15.28 6.24
N THR A 235 6.00 -15.46 7.26
CA THR A 235 5.50 -15.79 8.60
C THR A 235 4.93 -14.54 9.28
N MET A 236 4.13 -14.70 10.33
CA MET A 236 3.58 -13.56 11.07
C MET A 236 4.66 -12.65 11.66
N THR A 237 5.78 -13.24 12.11
CA THR A 237 6.92 -12.48 12.63
C THR A 237 7.65 -11.70 11.55
N GLU A 238 7.70 -12.20 10.32
CA GLU A 238 8.30 -11.52 9.17
C GLU A 238 7.37 -10.42 8.62
N ALA A 239 6.06 -10.59 8.71
CA ALA A 239 5.08 -9.61 8.26
C ALA A 239 4.79 -8.51 9.30
N ALA A 240 5.43 -8.53 10.46
CA ALA A 240 5.25 -7.53 11.51
C ALA A 240 5.75 -6.15 11.03
N MET A 241 4.81 -5.24 10.74
CA MET A 241 5.10 -3.96 10.09
C MET A 241 5.93 -2.98 10.94
N ASP A 242 5.98 -3.18 12.26
CA ASP A 242 6.62 -2.28 13.21
C ASP A 242 7.85 -2.88 13.91
N ASN A 243 8.34 -4.03 13.44
CA ASN A 243 9.57 -4.62 13.96
C ASN A 243 10.80 -4.02 13.27
N SER A 244 11.43 -3.02 13.88
CA SER A 244 12.62 -2.35 13.34
C SER A 244 13.94 -2.91 13.89
N SER A 245 13.98 -4.15 14.40
CA SER A 245 15.24 -4.75 14.86
C SER A 245 16.18 -5.02 13.68
N THR A 246 17.49 -4.91 13.89
CA THR A 246 18.50 -5.14 12.85
C THR A 246 18.34 -6.52 12.20
N ASP A 247 18.22 -7.57 13.01
CA ASP A 247 18.03 -8.95 12.52
C ASP A 247 16.77 -9.09 11.66
N HIS A 248 15.69 -8.39 12.02
CA HIS A 248 14.44 -8.43 11.24
C HIS A 248 14.59 -7.71 9.90
N LEU A 249 15.22 -6.52 9.89
CA LEU A 249 15.47 -5.77 8.66
C LEU A 249 16.42 -6.51 7.71
N GLU A 250 17.48 -7.13 8.23
CA GLU A 250 18.39 -7.97 7.44
C GLU A 250 17.67 -9.20 6.85
N ASN A 251 16.75 -9.81 7.63
CA ASN A 251 15.94 -10.91 7.11
C ASN A 251 14.96 -10.47 6.02
N LEU A 252 14.33 -9.28 6.15
CA LEU A 252 13.47 -8.73 5.10
C LEU A 252 14.25 -8.44 3.82
N GLU A 253 15.47 -7.90 3.92
CA GLU A 253 16.36 -7.71 2.78
C GLU A 253 16.68 -9.05 2.10
N LYS A 254 17.01 -10.08 2.89
CA LYS A 254 17.25 -11.43 2.38
C LYS A 254 16.02 -11.97 1.63
N ILE A 255 14.83 -11.86 2.20
CA ILE A 255 13.57 -12.28 1.56
C ILE A 255 13.37 -11.54 0.22
N GLY A 256 13.61 -10.23 0.18
CA GLY A 256 13.54 -9.43 -1.04
C GLY A 256 14.51 -9.91 -2.13
N ASN A 257 15.76 -10.21 -1.74
CA ASN A 257 16.77 -10.75 -2.65
C ASN A 257 16.41 -12.16 -3.15
N GLU A 258 15.91 -13.03 -2.28
CA GLU A 258 15.45 -14.37 -2.67
C GLU A 258 14.25 -14.28 -3.63
N LEU A 259 13.36 -13.30 -3.44
CA LEU A 259 12.19 -13.10 -4.30
C LEU A 259 12.57 -12.85 -5.76
N LEU A 260 13.75 -12.27 -6.05
CA LEU A 260 14.25 -12.09 -7.41
C LEU A 260 14.44 -13.42 -8.14
N THR A 261 14.85 -14.47 -7.43
CA THR A 261 15.09 -15.81 -7.99
C THR A 261 13.81 -16.63 -8.15
N LYS A 262 12.74 -16.27 -7.42
CA LYS A 262 11.46 -16.97 -7.51
C LYS A 262 10.77 -16.73 -8.87
N PRO A 263 9.95 -17.68 -9.35
CA PRO A 263 9.18 -17.48 -10.56
C PRO A 263 8.18 -16.32 -10.46
N VAL A 264 7.93 -15.67 -11.60
CA VAL A 264 6.82 -14.72 -11.74
C VAL A 264 5.53 -15.43 -11.40
N SER A 265 4.74 -14.85 -10.51
CA SER A 265 3.52 -15.45 -9.99
C SER A 265 2.31 -14.55 -10.19
N THR A 266 1.14 -15.16 -10.33
CA THR A 266 -0.16 -14.47 -10.40
C THR A 266 -1.08 -14.99 -9.32
N VAL A 267 -2.03 -14.17 -8.89
CA VAL A 267 -3.05 -14.60 -7.92
C VAL A 267 -4.00 -15.58 -8.60
N ASN A 268 -4.18 -16.75 -8.00
CA ASN A 268 -5.26 -17.66 -8.33
C ASN A 268 -6.57 -17.08 -7.74
N LEU A 269 -7.52 -16.74 -8.59
CA LEU A 269 -8.75 -16.03 -8.19
C LEU A 269 -9.67 -16.87 -7.29
N ALA A 270 -9.57 -18.20 -7.33
CA ALA A 270 -10.38 -19.08 -6.48
C ALA A 270 -9.82 -19.19 -5.06
N THR A 271 -8.49 -19.18 -4.91
CA THR A 271 -7.83 -19.41 -3.62
C THR A 271 -7.23 -18.15 -3.00
N GLY A 272 -7.03 -17.09 -3.80
CA GLY A 272 -6.34 -15.86 -3.40
C GLY A 272 -4.82 -16.02 -3.19
N LEU A 273 -4.26 -17.19 -3.51
CA LEU A 273 -2.84 -17.52 -3.35
C LEU A 273 -2.04 -17.25 -4.62
N LEU A 274 -0.74 -17.02 -4.48
CA LEU A 274 0.17 -16.82 -5.61
C LEU A 274 0.59 -18.14 -6.22
N GLU A 275 0.44 -18.26 -7.53
CA GLU A 275 0.86 -19.43 -8.31
C GLU A 275 1.83 -19.03 -9.42
N ALA A 276 2.86 -19.85 -9.62
CA ALA A 276 3.87 -19.60 -10.65
C ALA A 276 3.24 -19.62 -12.04
N THR A 277 3.54 -18.59 -12.82
CA THR A 277 3.15 -18.50 -14.24
C THR A 277 4.18 -19.19 -15.13
N HIS A 278 3.79 -19.50 -16.38
CA HIS A 278 4.68 -20.06 -17.39
C HIS A 278 5.43 -21.33 -16.94
N ASN A 279 4.76 -22.21 -16.18
CA ASN A 279 5.34 -23.42 -15.59
C ASN A 279 6.61 -23.15 -14.74
N GLY A 280 6.76 -21.92 -14.21
CA GLY A 280 7.92 -21.52 -13.42
C GLY A 280 9.16 -21.12 -14.21
N ALA A 281 9.07 -20.99 -15.55
CA ALA A 281 10.24 -20.78 -16.41
C ALA A 281 10.88 -19.39 -16.33
N VAL A 282 10.14 -18.36 -15.88
CA VAL A 282 10.61 -16.96 -15.84
C VAL A 282 10.70 -16.49 -14.40
N THR A 283 11.88 -16.04 -13.97
CA THR A 283 12.11 -15.47 -12.65
C THR A 283 11.70 -13.99 -12.59
N ASN A 284 11.45 -13.49 -11.38
CA ASN A 284 11.19 -12.07 -11.14
C ASN A 284 12.34 -11.18 -11.63
N GLU A 285 13.60 -11.60 -11.44
CA GLU A 285 14.77 -10.89 -11.94
C GLU A 285 14.75 -10.74 -13.47
N ALA A 286 14.46 -11.83 -14.19
CA ALA A 286 14.38 -11.81 -15.65
C ALA A 286 13.24 -10.91 -16.15
N ALA A 287 12.08 -10.96 -15.48
CA ALA A 287 10.94 -10.10 -15.78
C ALA A 287 11.24 -8.61 -15.53
N LEU A 288 11.92 -8.28 -14.42
CA LEU A 288 12.36 -6.93 -14.11
C LEU A 288 13.39 -6.42 -15.13
N LYS A 289 14.34 -7.25 -15.57
CA LYS A 289 15.27 -6.92 -16.66
C LYS A 289 14.54 -6.61 -17.97
N LYS A 290 13.53 -7.42 -18.34
CA LYS A 290 12.66 -7.17 -19.49
C LYS A 290 11.89 -5.85 -19.33
N PHE A 291 11.35 -5.58 -18.14
CA PHE A 291 10.62 -4.36 -17.82
C PHE A 291 11.51 -3.11 -17.93
N ALA A 292 12.71 -3.16 -17.34
CA ALA A 292 13.70 -2.08 -17.38
C ALA A 292 14.11 -1.75 -18.83
N LYS A 293 14.32 -2.76 -19.67
CA LYS A 293 14.61 -2.57 -21.10
C LYS A 293 13.50 -1.76 -21.80
N ARG A 294 12.23 -2.11 -21.56
CA ARG A 294 11.08 -1.38 -22.13
C ARG A 294 11.03 0.08 -21.69
N LEU A 295 11.35 0.37 -20.42
CA LEU A 295 11.41 1.75 -19.92
C LEU A 295 12.53 2.56 -20.60
N VAL A 296 13.72 1.97 -20.78
CA VAL A 296 14.85 2.61 -21.45
C VAL A 296 14.52 2.89 -22.92
N ASP A 297 13.96 1.91 -23.62
CA ASP A 297 13.59 2.02 -25.03
C ASP A 297 12.52 3.11 -25.23
N GLU A 298 11.49 3.16 -24.37
CA GLU A 298 10.47 4.21 -24.40
C GLU A 298 11.06 5.59 -24.12
N ARG A 299 11.97 5.71 -23.14
CA ARG A 299 12.66 6.98 -22.86
C ARG A 299 13.50 7.46 -24.05
N ARG A 300 14.21 6.55 -24.72
CA ARG A 300 15.00 6.86 -25.93
C ARG A 300 14.09 7.33 -27.06
N ARG A 301 12.98 6.63 -27.29
CA ARG A 301 11.98 6.99 -28.30
C ARG A 301 11.42 8.41 -28.08
N ARG A 302 11.03 8.76 -26.85
CA ARG A 302 10.53 10.11 -26.53
C ARG A 302 11.58 11.21 -26.73
N ARG A 303 12.84 10.95 -26.36
CA ARG A 303 13.95 11.90 -26.57
C ARG A 303 14.27 12.12 -28.04
N GLN A 304 14.19 11.09 -28.87
CA GLN A 304 14.38 11.20 -30.31
C GLN A 304 13.24 12.02 -30.95
N ALA A 305 11.99 11.78 -30.54
CA ALA A 305 10.85 12.55 -31.01
C ALA A 305 10.99 14.05 -30.68
N GLN A 306 11.42 14.39 -29.46
CA GLN A 306 11.65 15.78 -29.04
C GLN A 306 12.80 16.49 -29.78
N ARG A 307 13.77 15.74 -30.31
CA ARG A 307 14.88 16.30 -31.11
C ARG A 307 14.50 16.50 -32.58
N SER A 308 13.41 15.88 -33.01
CA SER A 308 12.94 15.90 -34.40
C SER A 308 11.82 16.94 -34.63
N THR A 309 11.40 17.61 -33.56
CA THR A 309 10.42 18.71 -33.50
C THR A 309 11.13 19.99 -33.11
#